data_AF-A0A9R1ER56-F1
#
_entry.id   AF-A0A9R1ER56-F1
#
_cell.length_a   1.000
_cell.length_b   1.000
_cell.length_c   1.000
_cell.angle_alpha   90.00
_cell.angle_beta   90.00
_cell.angle_gamma   90.00
#
_symmetry.space_group_name_H-M   'P 1'
#
loop_
_entity.id
_entity.type
_entity.pdbx_description
1 polymer ?
#
loop_
_entity_poly.entity_id
_entity_poly.type
_entity_poly.pdbx_seq_one_letter_code
_entity_poly.pdbx_strand_id
1 'polypeptide(L)'
;MLGLLPPFSASLTLGQRRLAAGGWRLGRTVEKLAAGNEGSLKMANVLLAGLRGAKQLGKNLGSAYRSLSSGSSPKWVEPGYDFGRKRFGPDYGVTTSVGQYGLPKSVDWRDVPWVQIPVKSRLNSGSSYIQASLMSIESLVSITSTIPIELSAQHILDANTITNFGCKSGTAPNVFDFIMRNGGVVAEYAYPYTGNRGICQNIQAEGVTIESWINVRPVEEALMYAVAHQPVVVRVAVGKEFANYSTGTIKVPEDHGKTNQSMLLIGYNEADWLLLNSKGKRWGMEGACWIPRKSPNIDGAIGILSSACLPLNPSFVSVTTRTESCPLHWIGKKSP
;
A
#
# COMPACT_ATOMS: atom_id res chain seq x y z
N MET A 1 17.69 50.14 -37.55
CA MET A 1 16.54 49.93 -36.65
C MET A 1 16.83 48.66 -35.86
N LEU A 2 17.54 48.71 -34.73
CA LEU A 2 17.06 49.08 -33.38
C LEU A 2 15.78 48.33 -32.98
N GLY A 3 15.94 47.43 -32.00
CA GLY A 3 14.89 46.66 -31.36
C GLY A 3 15.45 45.61 -30.38
N LEU A 4 16.12 46.08 -29.33
CA LEU A 4 16.58 45.29 -28.17
C LEU A 4 15.39 44.76 -27.35
N LEU A 5 15.49 43.52 -26.84
CA LEU A 5 15.10 43.18 -25.46
C LEU A 5 16.09 42.14 -24.87
N PRO A 6 16.33 42.15 -23.54
CA PRO A 6 17.62 41.82 -22.92
C PRO A 6 17.64 40.39 -22.29
N PRO A 7 18.74 39.95 -21.64
CA PRO A 7 19.07 38.55 -21.42
C PRO A 7 18.48 38.00 -20.13
N PHE A 8 17.92 36.79 -20.15
CA PHE A 8 17.77 36.01 -18.93
C PHE A 8 18.96 35.07 -18.76
N SER A 9 19.94 35.57 -18.01
CA SER A 9 20.85 34.73 -17.23
C SER A 9 20.04 33.94 -16.21
N ALA A 10 19.68 32.70 -16.53
CA ALA A 10 19.58 31.67 -15.51
C ALA A 10 20.93 30.96 -15.49
N SER A 11 21.73 31.27 -14.48
CA SER A 11 23.04 30.67 -14.23
C SER A 11 22.91 29.16 -14.14
N LEU A 12 23.16 28.46 -15.25
CA LEU A 12 23.29 27.01 -15.25
C LEU A 12 24.42 26.64 -14.28
N THR A 13 24.11 25.81 -13.28
CA THR A 13 25.11 25.29 -12.35
C THR A 13 26.16 24.47 -13.11
N LEU A 14 27.37 24.35 -12.57
CA LEU A 14 28.47 23.60 -13.20
C LEU A 14 28.06 22.16 -13.59
N GLY A 15 27.11 21.57 -12.85
CA GLY A 15 26.50 20.27 -13.16
C GLY A 15 25.61 20.26 -14.41
N GLN A 16 24.83 21.31 -14.65
CA GLN A 16 23.96 21.43 -15.83
C GLN A 16 24.78 21.64 -17.12
N ARG A 17 25.90 22.36 -17.05
CA ARG A 17 26.85 22.50 -18.18
C ARG A 17 27.58 21.18 -18.48
N ARG A 18 27.89 20.36 -17.46
CA ARG A 18 28.51 19.03 -17.62
C ARG A 18 27.56 18.00 -18.25
N LEU A 19 26.27 18.04 -17.92
CA LEU A 19 25.24 17.17 -18.53
C LEU A 19 24.97 17.52 -20.00
N ALA A 20 24.92 18.81 -20.34
CA ALA A 20 24.76 19.27 -21.73
C ALA A 20 25.98 18.92 -22.61
N ALA A 21 27.20 19.03 -22.06
CA ALA A 21 28.44 18.63 -22.73
C ALA A 21 28.57 17.09 -22.87
N GLY A 22 28.05 16.32 -21.91
CA GLY A 22 27.99 14.85 -21.96
C GLY A 22 27.04 14.33 -23.04
N GLY A 23 25.87 14.95 -23.20
CA GLY A 23 24.90 14.62 -24.26
C GLY A 23 25.42 14.90 -25.67
N TRP A 24 26.19 15.98 -25.84
CA TRP A 24 26.83 16.33 -27.13
C TRP A 24 27.98 15.39 -27.52
N ARG A 25 28.74 14.86 -26.54
CA ARG A 25 29.79 13.85 -26.79
C ARG A 25 29.19 12.47 -27.12
N LEU A 26 28.05 12.10 -26.52
CA LEU A 26 27.38 10.84 -26.82
C LEU A 26 26.75 10.82 -28.22
N GLY A 27 26.15 11.93 -28.66
CA GLY A 27 25.51 12.03 -29.98
C GLY A 27 26.49 11.81 -31.15
N ARG A 28 27.72 12.33 -31.06
CA ARG A 28 28.76 12.13 -32.07
C ARG A 28 29.33 10.70 -32.10
N THR A 29 29.17 9.93 -31.03
CA THR A 29 29.59 8.51 -30.99
C THR A 29 28.54 7.61 -31.66
N VAL A 30 27.25 7.97 -31.58
CA VAL A 30 26.16 7.22 -32.22
C VAL A 30 26.19 7.38 -33.75
N GLU A 31 26.51 8.57 -34.27
CA GLU A 31 26.66 8.77 -35.72
C GLU A 31 27.85 8.00 -36.32
N LYS A 32 28.91 7.75 -35.53
CA LYS A 32 30.07 6.96 -35.99
C LYS A 32 29.84 5.44 -35.95
N LEU A 33 28.88 4.93 -35.19
CA LEU A 33 28.56 3.49 -35.08
C LEU A 33 27.54 3.01 -36.12
N ALA A 34 26.86 3.92 -36.82
CA ALA A 34 25.84 3.59 -37.82
C ALA A 34 26.41 3.12 -39.19
N ALA A 35 27.74 2.97 -39.31
CA ALA A 35 28.42 2.67 -40.58
C ALA A 35 28.77 1.18 -40.80
N GLY A 36 28.23 0.22 -40.04
CA GLY A 36 28.57 -1.19 -40.26
C GLY A 36 27.55 -2.20 -39.74
N ASN A 37 26.88 -2.88 -40.67
CA ASN A 37 26.00 -4.04 -40.51
C ASN A 37 24.71 -3.90 -39.67
N GLU A 38 23.80 -4.85 -39.90
CA GLU A 38 22.41 -4.91 -39.39
C GLU A 38 22.31 -5.03 -37.85
N GLY A 39 23.35 -5.57 -37.19
CA GLY A 39 23.43 -5.67 -35.73
C GLY A 39 23.60 -4.32 -35.04
N SER A 40 24.35 -3.42 -35.67
CA SER A 40 24.62 -2.06 -35.18
C SER A 40 23.38 -1.17 -35.24
N LEU A 41 22.49 -1.40 -36.21
CA LEU A 41 21.18 -0.74 -36.34
C LEU A 41 20.23 -1.11 -35.20
N LYS A 42 20.21 -2.38 -34.77
CA LYS A 42 19.40 -2.83 -33.61
C LYS A 42 19.88 -2.18 -32.31
N MET A 43 21.20 -2.10 -32.09
CA MET A 43 21.76 -1.45 -30.91
C MET A 43 21.51 0.07 -30.90
N ALA A 44 21.64 0.72 -32.06
CA ALA A 44 21.31 2.15 -32.22
C ALA A 44 19.83 2.43 -31.96
N ASN A 45 18.92 1.56 -32.40
CA ASN A 45 17.49 1.66 -32.12
C ASN A 45 17.16 1.49 -30.63
N VAL A 46 17.85 0.58 -29.93
CA VAL A 46 17.71 0.41 -28.46
C VAL A 46 18.21 1.64 -27.72
N LEU A 47 19.37 2.20 -28.11
CA LEU A 47 19.91 3.44 -27.54
C LEU A 47 19.00 4.65 -27.82
N LEU A 48 18.45 4.76 -29.04
CA LEU A 48 17.48 5.79 -29.40
C LEU A 48 16.16 5.63 -28.65
N ALA A 49 15.69 4.40 -28.41
CA ALA A 49 14.53 4.13 -27.57
C ALA A 49 14.78 4.54 -26.11
N GLY A 50 15.97 4.25 -25.57
CA GLY A 50 16.41 4.72 -24.26
C GLY A 50 16.47 6.25 -24.15
N LEU A 51 16.99 6.94 -25.18
CA LEU A 51 17.04 8.40 -25.24
C LEU A 51 15.65 9.04 -25.41
N ARG A 52 14.75 8.41 -26.18
CA ARG A 52 13.33 8.83 -26.28
C ARG A 52 12.61 8.60 -24.94
N GLY A 53 12.89 7.49 -24.26
CA GLY A 53 12.42 7.21 -22.90
C GLY A 53 12.89 8.27 -21.91
N ALA A 54 14.17 8.66 -21.95
CA ALA A 54 14.72 9.74 -21.12
C ALA A 54 14.13 11.13 -21.45
N LYS A 55 13.87 11.42 -22.73
CA LYS A 55 13.20 12.66 -23.16
C LYS A 55 11.72 12.69 -22.73
N GLN A 56 11.03 11.56 -22.77
CA GLN A 56 9.68 11.42 -22.25
C GLN A 56 9.67 11.53 -20.73
N LEU A 57 10.64 10.95 -20.03
CA LEU A 57 10.86 11.13 -18.60
C LEU A 57 11.07 12.61 -18.25
N GLY A 58 11.89 13.32 -19.03
CA GLY A 58 12.12 14.77 -18.87
C GLY A 58 10.88 15.62 -19.12
N LYS A 59 10.04 15.26 -20.11
CA LYS A 59 8.74 15.92 -20.34
C LYS A 59 7.74 15.61 -19.23
N ASN A 60 7.69 14.38 -18.74
CA ASN A 60 6.85 13.95 -17.63
C ASN A 60 7.29 14.62 -16.32
N LEU A 61 8.59 14.76 -16.07
CA LEU A 61 9.16 15.53 -14.96
C LEU A 61 8.83 17.02 -15.07
N GLY A 62 8.89 17.60 -16.28
CA GLY A 62 8.47 18.99 -16.52
C GLY A 62 6.95 19.21 -16.41
N SER A 63 6.15 18.16 -16.56
CA SER A 63 4.72 18.16 -16.28
C SER A 63 4.44 18.00 -14.78
N ALA A 64 5.16 17.08 -14.12
CA ALA A 64 5.10 16.85 -12.68
C ALA A 64 5.54 18.08 -11.87
N TYR A 65 6.57 18.80 -12.32
CA TYR A 65 7.00 20.06 -11.69
C TYR A 65 5.93 21.16 -11.83
N ARG A 66 5.19 21.21 -12.94
CA ARG A 66 4.05 22.12 -13.13
C ARG A 66 2.83 21.74 -12.29
N SER A 67 2.64 20.46 -12.00
CA SER A 67 1.62 19.97 -11.06
C SER A 67 2.00 20.23 -9.60
N LEU A 68 3.29 20.17 -9.25
CA LEU A 68 3.81 20.51 -7.92
C LEU A 68 3.66 22.01 -7.58
N SER A 69 3.60 22.88 -8.59
CA SER A 69 3.30 24.32 -8.38
C SER A 69 1.82 24.63 -8.13
N SER A 70 0.91 23.65 -8.18
CA SER A 70 -0.53 23.83 -7.92
C SER A 70 -1.06 22.92 -6.79
N GLY A 71 -0.45 22.99 -5.61
CA GLY A 71 -1.17 23.08 -4.33
C GLY A 71 -2.25 22.05 -3.93
N SER A 72 -2.26 20.81 -4.42
CA SER A 72 -3.01 19.73 -3.75
C SER A 72 -2.42 18.36 -4.06
N SER A 73 -1.96 17.64 -3.03
CA SER A 73 -1.56 16.24 -3.18
C SER A 73 -2.75 15.40 -3.67
N PRO A 74 -2.52 14.32 -4.45
CA PRO A 74 -3.60 13.46 -4.92
C PRO A 74 -4.43 12.92 -3.73
N LYS A 75 -5.76 12.97 -3.86
CA LYS A 75 -6.70 12.44 -2.85
C LYS A 75 -6.73 10.91 -2.77
N TRP A 76 -6.12 10.24 -3.75
CA TRP A 76 -6.14 8.78 -3.91
C TRP A 76 -4.77 8.29 -4.36
N VAL A 77 -4.43 7.04 -4.03
CA VAL A 77 -3.26 6.36 -4.59
C VAL A 77 -3.54 5.95 -6.03
N GLU A 78 -2.60 6.30 -6.90
CA GLU A 78 -2.57 6.00 -8.34
C GLU A 78 -1.11 6.00 -8.83
N PRO A 79 -0.81 5.52 -10.04
CA PRO A 79 0.54 5.55 -10.59
C PRO A 79 1.17 6.94 -10.51
N GLY A 80 2.35 7.00 -9.89
CA GLY A 80 3.07 8.25 -9.64
C GLY A 80 2.76 8.92 -8.29
N TYR A 81 1.89 8.33 -7.46
CA TYR A 81 1.72 8.77 -6.07
C TYR A 81 3.06 8.66 -5.32
N ASP A 82 3.50 9.77 -4.73
CA ASP A 82 4.74 9.85 -3.97
C ASP A 82 4.48 9.49 -2.50
N PHE A 83 4.93 8.30 -2.10
CA PHE A 83 4.90 7.84 -0.70
C PHE A 83 5.97 8.53 0.18
N GLY A 84 6.73 9.48 -0.36
CA GLY A 84 7.73 10.24 0.36
C GLY A 84 9.14 9.63 0.31
N ARG A 85 10.05 10.20 1.12
CA ARG A 85 11.51 9.92 1.05
C ARG A 85 11.92 8.49 1.35
N LYS A 86 11.07 7.70 2.02
CA LYS A 86 11.22 6.26 2.10
C LYS A 86 10.39 5.68 0.96
N ARG A 87 10.95 5.65 -0.26
CA ARG A 87 10.31 4.95 -1.38
C ARG A 87 10.15 3.51 -0.93
N PHE A 88 8.93 3.07 -0.63
CA PHE A 88 8.58 1.66 -0.39
C PHE A 88 8.23 1.10 -1.75
N GLY A 89 8.94 0.11 -2.29
CA GLY A 89 8.75 -0.22 -3.70
C GLY A 89 9.64 -1.33 -4.26
N PRO A 90 9.55 -1.61 -5.57
CA PRO A 90 10.23 -2.72 -6.24
C PRO A 90 11.76 -2.75 -6.09
N ASP A 91 12.33 -1.60 -5.75
CA ASP A 91 13.78 -1.38 -5.60
C ASP A 91 14.39 -2.10 -4.38
N TYR A 92 13.57 -2.68 -3.48
CA TYR A 92 14.05 -3.54 -2.36
C TYR A 92 14.28 -5.01 -2.75
N GLY A 93 14.50 -5.29 -4.03
CA GLY A 93 14.80 -6.64 -4.49
C GLY A 93 13.57 -7.54 -4.67
N VAL A 94 12.36 -6.98 -4.64
CA VAL A 94 11.12 -7.74 -4.90
C VAL A 94 11.06 -8.19 -6.36
N THR A 95 11.71 -7.49 -7.31
CA THR A 95 11.69 -7.89 -8.73
C THR A 95 12.88 -7.47 -9.58
N THR A 96 13.18 -8.31 -10.58
CA THR A 96 14.22 -8.12 -11.61
C THR A 96 13.67 -7.77 -13.01
N SER A 97 12.35 -7.71 -13.20
CA SER A 97 11.73 -7.46 -14.52
C SER A 97 10.50 -6.55 -14.48
N VAL A 98 10.44 -5.59 -15.40
CA VAL A 98 9.31 -4.67 -15.61
C VAL A 98 8.17 -5.41 -16.32
N GLY A 99 6.96 -5.27 -15.78
CA GLY A 99 5.69 -5.83 -16.25
C GLY A 99 4.70 -4.76 -16.70
N GLN A 100 3.40 -5.05 -16.55
CA GLN A 100 2.29 -4.18 -16.94
C GLN A 100 2.38 -2.83 -16.20
N TYR A 101 2.04 -1.71 -16.88
CA TYR A 101 2.07 -0.35 -16.31
C TYR A 101 3.44 0.16 -15.82
N GLY A 102 4.54 -0.49 -16.21
CA GLY A 102 5.86 -0.16 -15.68
C GLY A 102 6.07 -0.63 -14.23
N LEU A 103 5.15 -1.44 -13.71
CA LEU A 103 5.22 -2.08 -12.40
C LEU A 103 5.89 -3.44 -12.51
N PRO A 104 6.27 -4.06 -11.39
CA PRO A 104 6.83 -5.40 -11.44
C PRO A 104 5.86 -6.46 -11.99
N LYS A 105 6.39 -7.57 -12.52
CA LYS A 105 5.55 -8.68 -12.99
C LYS A 105 4.85 -9.44 -11.85
N SER A 106 5.50 -9.49 -10.69
CA SER A 106 4.98 -10.14 -9.50
C SER A 106 5.47 -9.42 -8.27
N VAL A 107 4.69 -9.46 -7.20
CA VAL A 107 5.03 -8.95 -5.88
C VAL A 107 4.58 -10.02 -4.89
N ASP A 108 5.45 -10.40 -3.97
CA ASP A 108 5.07 -11.15 -2.76
C ASP A 108 5.87 -10.58 -1.61
N TRP A 109 5.21 -9.85 -0.71
CA TRP A 109 5.89 -9.21 0.43
C TRP A 109 6.50 -10.21 1.41
N ARG A 110 6.14 -11.51 1.32
CA ARG A 110 6.76 -12.58 2.13
C ARG A 110 8.16 -12.95 1.66
N ASP A 111 8.49 -12.66 0.40
CA ASP A 111 9.81 -12.95 -0.16
C ASP A 111 10.85 -11.89 0.24
N VAL A 112 10.44 -10.79 0.88
CA VAL A 112 11.36 -9.76 1.37
C VAL A 112 11.94 -10.18 2.72
N PRO A 113 13.26 -10.46 2.82
CA PRO A 113 13.83 -11.19 3.96
C PRO A 113 13.65 -10.53 5.34
N TRP A 114 13.55 -9.19 5.38
CA TRP A 114 13.41 -8.44 6.63
C TRP A 114 11.96 -8.00 6.92
N VAL A 115 11.03 -8.27 6.01
CA VAL A 115 9.61 -7.92 6.21
C VAL A 115 8.91 -9.10 6.89
N GLN A 116 8.26 -8.80 8.01
CA GLN A 116 7.43 -9.74 8.73
C GLN A 116 5.98 -9.28 8.63
N ILE A 117 5.12 -10.18 8.12
CA ILE A 117 3.67 -9.98 8.06
C ILE A 117 3.03 -10.93 9.08
N PRO A 118 2.53 -10.42 10.22
CA PRO A 118 1.91 -11.26 11.23
C PRO A 118 0.64 -11.91 10.70
N VAL A 119 0.57 -13.24 10.70
CA VAL A 119 -0.64 -13.97 10.31
C VAL A 119 -1.60 -14.02 11.49
N LYS A 120 -2.61 -13.15 11.49
CA LYS A 120 -3.55 -13.03 12.59
C LYS A 120 -4.71 -14.04 12.53
N SER A 121 -5.34 -14.28 13.68
CA SER A 121 -6.57 -15.08 13.80
C SER A 121 -7.67 -14.24 14.45
N ARG A 122 -8.79 -14.07 13.74
CA ARG A 122 -10.00 -13.43 14.28
C ARG A 122 -10.83 -14.35 15.18
N LEU A 123 -10.40 -15.60 15.37
CA LEU A 123 -11.23 -16.65 15.99
C LEU A 123 -12.64 -16.67 15.32
N ASN A 124 -13.71 -16.68 16.11
CA ASN A 124 -15.09 -16.62 15.62
C ASN A 124 -15.64 -15.17 15.56
N SER A 125 -14.80 -14.16 15.75
CA SER A 125 -15.18 -12.75 15.76
C SER A 125 -15.39 -12.19 14.35
N GLY A 126 -16.34 -11.26 14.16
CA GLY A 126 -16.51 -10.47 12.94
C GLY A 126 -15.54 -9.29 12.81
N SER A 127 -14.33 -9.40 13.36
CA SER A 127 -13.33 -8.32 13.44
C SER A 127 -12.29 -8.33 12.31
N SER A 128 -12.59 -8.92 11.16
CA SER A 128 -11.64 -9.01 10.03
C SER A 128 -11.14 -7.64 9.55
N TYR A 129 -11.96 -6.60 9.64
CA TYR A 129 -11.56 -5.22 9.33
C TYR A 129 -10.50 -4.68 10.31
N ILE A 130 -10.56 -5.02 11.60
CA ILE A 130 -9.52 -4.67 12.58
C ILE A 130 -8.24 -5.43 12.26
N GLN A 131 -8.37 -6.74 12.07
CA GLN A 131 -7.22 -7.62 11.81
C GLN A 131 -6.47 -7.20 10.55
N ALA A 132 -7.18 -6.95 9.43
CA ALA A 132 -6.57 -6.50 8.18
C ALA A 132 -5.89 -5.13 8.33
N SER A 133 -6.52 -4.19 9.05
CA SER A 133 -5.94 -2.88 9.33
C SER A 133 -4.64 -2.99 10.13
N LEU A 134 -4.63 -3.80 11.20
CA LEU A 134 -3.42 -4.01 11.99
C LEU A 134 -2.32 -4.70 11.19
N MET A 135 -2.63 -5.77 10.45
CA MET A 135 -1.63 -6.42 9.59
C MET A 135 -1.03 -5.43 8.57
N SER A 136 -1.80 -4.46 8.06
CA SER A 136 -1.26 -3.43 7.16
C SER A 136 -0.30 -2.47 7.87
N ILE A 137 -0.59 -2.06 9.10
CA ILE A 137 0.29 -1.17 9.89
C ILE A 137 1.55 -1.93 10.30
N GLU A 138 1.42 -3.16 10.79
CA GLU A 138 2.55 -4.01 11.20
C GLU A 138 3.50 -4.28 10.04
N SER A 139 2.94 -4.60 8.86
CA SER A 139 3.74 -4.76 7.64
C SER A 139 4.47 -3.48 7.31
N LEU A 140 3.80 -2.32 7.37
CA LEU A 140 4.43 -1.03 7.10
C LEU A 140 5.51 -0.69 8.13
N VAL A 141 5.30 -0.98 9.42
CA VAL A 141 6.32 -0.83 10.47
C VAL A 141 7.54 -1.70 10.17
N SER A 142 7.32 -2.97 9.82
CA SER A 142 8.39 -3.90 9.47
C SER A 142 9.18 -3.42 8.25
N ILE A 143 8.50 -2.92 7.20
CA ILE A 143 9.13 -2.33 6.01
C ILE A 143 9.93 -1.07 6.37
N THR A 144 9.38 -0.19 7.20
CA THR A 144 9.95 1.15 7.46
C THR A 144 11.05 1.19 8.52
N SER A 145 11.06 0.22 9.45
CA SER A 145 11.89 0.23 10.66
C SER A 145 12.68 -1.06 10.86
N THR A 146 12.37 -2.14 10.14
CA THR A 146 12.92 -3.51 10.33
C THR A 146 12.66 -4.13 11.70
N ILE A 147 11.87 -3.47 12.56
CA ILE A 147 11.47 -3.97 13.88
C ILE A 147 10.04 -4.50 13.76
N PRO A 148 9.83 -5.82 13.84
CA PRO A 148 8.48 -6.37 13.83
C PRO A 148 7.75 -6.02 15.14
N ILE A 149 6.44 -5.82 15.04
CA ILE A 149 5.55 -5.65 16.19
C ILE A 149 4.22 -6.31 15.87
N GLU A 150 3.61 -6.92 16.89
CA GLU A 150 2.21 -7.33 16.82
C GLU A 150 1.38 -6.36 17.66
N LEU A 151 0.35 -5.79 17.05
CA LEU A 151 -0.57 -4.81 17.62
C LEU A 151 -1.85 -5.48 18.10
N SER A 152 -2.41 -4.92 19.18
CA SER A 152 -3.59 -5.45 19.85
C SER A 152 -4.88 -5.15 19.10
N ALA A 153 -5.48 -6.21 18.53
CA ALA A 153 -6.83 -6.12 17.98
C ALA A 153 -7.88 -5.92 19.10
N GLN A 154 -7.62 -6.45 20.30
CA GLN A 154 -8.52 -6.35 21.43
C GLN A 154 -8.67 -4.91 21.93
N HIS A 155 -7.55 -4.18 21.99
CA HIS A 155 -7.55 -2.80 22.41
C HIS A 155 -8.49 -1.96 21.53
N ILE A 156 -8.43 -2.14 20.21
CA ILE A 156 -9.36 -1.47 19.27
C ILE A 156 -10.79 -1.97 19.48
N LEU A 157 -10.99 -3.27 19.65
CA LEU A 157 -12.31 -3.87 19.83
C LEU A 157 -13.04 -3.32 21.07
N ASP A 158 -12.30 -3.05 22.14
CA ASP A 158 -12.84 -2.57 23.41
C ASP A 158 -12.95 -1.03 23.47
N ALA A 159 -11.98 -0.32 22.90
CA ALA A 159 -11.89 1.14 22.96
C ALA A 159 -12.63 1.88 21.84
N ASN A 160 -12.76 1.29 20.64
CA ASN A 160 -13.37 1.95 19.49
C ASN A 160 -14.89 1.72 19.42
N THR A 161 -15.65 2.39 20.28
CA THR A 161 -17.09 2.16 20.40
C THR A 161 -17.97 3.22 19.72
N ILE A 162 -17.37 4.30 19.19
CA ILE A 162 -18.09 5.38 18.46
C ILE A 162 -18.19 5.10 16.97
N THR A 163 -17.12 4.59 16.34
CA THR A 163 -17.04 4.50 14.86
C THR A 163 -17.16 3.08 14.33
N ASN A 164 -17.05 2.07 15.19
CA ASN A 164 -17.11 0.67 14.80
C ASN A 164 -18.09 -0.10 15.71
N PHE A 165 -18.87 -1.00 15.13
CA PHE A 165 -19.88 -1.79 15.85
C PHE A 165 -19.26 -3.04 16.50
N GLY A 166 -18.00 -2.96 16.92
CA GLY A 166 -17.21 -4.06 17.45
C GLY A 166 -17.20 -5.26 16.49
N CYS A 167 -17.59 -6.44 16.99
CA CYS A 167 -17.65 -7.66 16.19
C CYS A 167 -18.76 -7.68 15.12
N LYS A 168 -19.66 -6.68 15.06
CA LYS A 168 -20.81 -6.71 14.14
C LYS A 168 -20.50 -6.11 12.77
N SER A 169 -19.74 -5.02 12.71
CA SER A 169 -19.38 -4.33 11.47
C SER A 169 -18.34 -3.25 11.74
N GLY A 170 -17.54 -2.94 10.72
CA GLY A 170 -16.60 -1.82 10.72
C GLY A 170 -15.89 -1.69 9.38
N THR A 171 -15.01 -0.70 9.28
CA THR A 171 -14.20 -0.42 8.10
C THR A 171 -12.76 -0.14 8.51
N ALA A 172 -11.80 -0.43 7.61
CA ALA A 172 -10.40 -0.09 7.85
C ALA A 172 -10.16 1.42 8.03
N PRO A 173 -10.77 2.32 7.23
CA PRO A 173 -10.80 3.76 7.51
C PRO A 173 -11.14 4.13 8.96
N ASN A 174 -12.21 3.56 9.51
CA ASN A 174 -12.62 3.86 10.90
C ASN A 174 -11.62 3.33 11.92
N VAL A 175 -10.90 2.25 11.61
CA VAL A 175 -9.81 1.75 12.46
C VAL A 175 -8.62 2.70 12.43
N PHE A 176 -8.20 3.14 11.24
CA PHE A 176 -7.12 4.11 11.09
C PHE A 176 -7.44 5.44 11.78
N ASP A 177 -8.64 5.98 11.57
CA ASP A 177 -9.11 7.20 12.25
C ASP A 177 -9.10 7.06 13.78
N PHE A 178 -9.50 5.90 14.29
CA PHE A 178 -9.43 5.63 15.71
C PHE A 178 -8.00 5.60 16.23
N ILE A 179 -7.09 4.89 15.57
CA ILE A 179 -5.67 4.80 15.98
C ILE A 179 -5.06 6.21 16.05
N MET A 180 -5.29 7.05 15.04
CA MET A 180 -4.82 8.43 15.03
C MET A 180 -5.38 9.24 16.21
N ARG A 181 -6.69 9.18 16.46
CA ARG A 181 -7.35 9.92 17.55
C ARG A 181 -6.97 9.43 18.94
N ASN A 182 -6.75 8.12 19.09
CA ASN A 182 -6.35 7.50 20.35
C ASN A 182 -4.86 7.73 20.67
N GLY A 183 -4.08 8.28 19.74
CA GLY A 183 -2.64 8.42 19.88
C GLY A 183 -1.88 7.11 19.72
N GLY A 184 -2.50 6.12 19.07
CA GLY A 184 -1.91 4.82 18.75
C GLY A 184 -2.72 3.62 19.21
N VAL A 185 -2.18 2.43 18.97
CA VAL A 185 -2.66 1.13 19.46
C VAL A 185 -1.51 0.39 20.12
N VAL A 186 -1.74 -0.15 21.32
CA VAL A 186 -0.75 -0.92 22.08
C VAL A 186 -0.40 -2.23 21.39
N ALA A 187 0.76 -2.77 21.74
CA ALA A 187 1.18 -4.11 21.32
C ALA A 187 0.24 -5.22 21.85
N GLU A 188 0.16 -6.33 21.12
CA GLU A 188 -0.66 -7.51 21.43
C GLU A 188 -0.34 -8.09 22.81
N TYR A 189 0.95 -8.16 23.19
CA TYR A 189 1.36 -8.68 24.50
C TYR A 189 0.81 -7.86 25.68
N ALA A 190 0.57 -6.56 25.48
CA ALA A 190 0.09 -5.67 26.51
C ALA A 190 -1.44 -5.74 26.67
N TYR A 191 -2.16 -6.11 25.60
CA TYR A 191 -3.62 -6.24 25.60
C TYR A 191 -4.05 -7.44 24.73
N PRO A 192 -4.01 -8.68 25.25
CA PRO A 192 -4.20 -9.88 24.46
C PRO A 192 -5.60 -10.06 23.87
N TYR A 193 -5.68 -10.70 22.71
CA TYR A 193 -6.92 -10.95 21.98
C TYR A 193 -7.78 -12.07 22.56
N THR A 194 -9.06 -11.75 22.81
CA THR A 194 -10.06 -12.67 23.36
C THR A 194 -11.20 -12.97 22.37
N GLY A 195 -11.22 -12.32 21.21
CA GLY A 195 -12.24 -12.54 20.18
C GLY A 195 -13.61 -11.91 20.46
N ASN A 196 -13.81 -11.34 21.65
CA ASN A 196 -15.08 -10.77 22.07
C ASN A 196 -14.87 -9.37 22.61
N ARG A 197 -15.85 -8.49 22.39
CA ARG A 197 -15.81 -7.15 22.95
C ARG A 197 -15.94 -7.23 24.47
N GLY A 198 -14.92 -6.71 25.15
CA GLY A 198 -14.87 -6.54 26.59
C GLY A 198 -15.06 -5.09 27.01
N ILE A 199 -14.67 -4.83 28.26
CA ILE A 199 -14.61 -3.49 28.84
C ILE A 199 -13.24 -2.92 28.52
N CYS A 200 -13.22 -1.70 27.97
CA CYS A 200 -11.99 -0.95 27.72
C CYS A 200 -11.21 -0.76 29.03
N GLN A 201 -9.95 -1.18 29.05
CA GLN A 201 -9.10 -1.14 30.24
C GLN A 201 -8.17 0.08 30.23
N ASN A 202 -7.81 0.54 31.43
CA ASN A 202 -6.71 1.50 31.58
C ASN A 202 -5.41 0.80 31.19
N ILE A 203 -4.66 1.38 30.25
CA ILE A 203 -3.37 0.84 29.84
C ILE A 203 -2.41 1.95 29.45
N GLN A 204 -1.14 1.73 29.78
CA GLN A 204 -0.01 2.49 29.26
C GLN A 204 1.06 1.51 28.82
N ALA A 205 1.30 1.43 27.51
CA ALA A 205 2.23 0.46 26.94
C ALA A 205 2.80 0.97 25.61
N GLU A 206 3.87 0.33 25.15
CA GLU A 206 4.40 0.56 23.82
C GLU A 206 3.38 0.15 22.75
N GLY A 207 3.39 0.89 21.66
CA GLY A 207 2.48 0.70 20.55
C GLY A 207 2.91 1.48 19.32
N VAL A 208 2.00 1.55 18.36
CA VAL A 208 2.21 2.26 17.10
C VAL A 208 1.05 3.20 16.82
N THR A 209 1.38 4.36 16.27
CA THR A 209 0.43 5.26 15.63
C THR A 209 0.78 5.44 14.15
N ILE A 210 -0.12 6.05 13.40
CA ILE A 210 0.06 6.46 12.00
C ILE A 210 -0.24 7.95 11.90
N GLU A 211 0.37 8.65 10.94
CA GLU A 211 0.07 10.07 10.73
C GLU A 211 -1.16 10.27 9.85
N SER A 212 -1.40 9.37 8.90
CA SER A 212 -2.55 9.43 7.98
C SER A 212 -2.82 8.09 7.33
N TRP A 213 -3.89 8.03 6.54
CA TRP A 213 -4.20 6.90 5.66
C TRP A 213 -4.81 7.44 4.37
N ILE A 214 -4.78 6.64 3.30
CA ILE A 214 -5.28 7.04 1.99
C ILE A 214 -6.00 5.88 1.29
N ASN A 215 -7.02 6.22 0.50
CA ASN A 215 -7.71 5.27 -0.36
C ASN A 215 -6.95 5.04 -1.67
N VAL A 216 -7.06 3.83 -2.21
CA VAL A 216 -6.57 3.50 -3.55
C VAL A 216 -7.69 3.73 -4.55
N ARG A 217 -7.35 4.31 -5.72
CA ARG A 217 -8.32 4.48 -6.81
C ARG A 217 -8.86 3.09 -7.23
N PRO A 218 -10.18 2.94 -7.50
CA PRO A 218 -10.81 1.63 -7.76
C PRO A 218 -10.53 1.13 -9.19
N VAL A 219 -9.25 1.00 -9.54
CA VAL A 219 -8.78 0.48 -10.83
C VAL A 219 -7.58 -0.44 -10.60
N GLU A 220 -7.48 -1.50 -11.41
CA GLU A 220 -6.43 -2.53 -11.28
C GLU A 220 -5.03 -1.93 -11.20
N GLU A 221 -4.70 -1.02 -12.12
CA GLU A 221 -3.40 -0.37 -12.20
C GLU A 221 -3.02 0.36 -10.88
N ALA A 222 -3.98 1.05 -10.26
CA ALA A 222 -3.74 1.75 -9.00
C ALA A 222 -3.58 0.77 -7.83
N LEU A 223 -4.33 -0.33 -7.82
CA LEU A 223 -4.17 -1.38 -6.80
C LEU A 223 -2.84 -2.11 -6.95
N MET A 224 -2.42 -2.42 -8.17
CA MET A 224 -1.09 -2.97 -8.47
C MET A 224 0.02 -2.02 -8.02
N TYR A 225 -0.13 -0.71 -8.30
CA TYR A 225 0.83 0.30 -7.87
C TYR A 225 0.90 0.34 -6.35
N ALA A 226 -0.24 0.43 -5.67
CA ALA A 226 -0.30 0.49 -4.21
C ALA A 226 0.37 -0.72 -3.55
N VAL A 227 0.00 -1.95 -3.96
CA VAL A 227 0.57 -3.16 -3.36
C VAL A 227 2.05 -3.36 -3.71
N ALA A 228 2.51 -2.86 -4.86
CA ALA A 228 3.95 -2.87 -5.17
C ALA A 228 4.77 -1.99 -4.22
N HIS A 229 4.13 -1.05 -3.50
CA HIS A 229 4.79 -0.16 -2.55
C HIS A 229 4.61 -0.60 -1.09
N GLN A 230 3.46 -1.16 -0.72
CA GLN A 230 3.24 -1.75 0.61
C GLN A 230 1.95 -2.58 0.61
N PRO A 231 1.74 -3.49 1.58
CA PRO A 231 0.47 -4.19 1.71
C PRO A 231 -0.75 -3.26 1.87
N VAL A 232 -1.87 -3.66 1.25
CA VAL A 232 -3.09 -2.83 1.12
C VAL A 232 -4.29 -3.55 1.75
N VAL A 233 -5.09 -2.85 2.56
CA VAL A 233 -6.34 -3.43 3.07
C VAL A 233 -7.39 -3.37 1.99
N VAL A 234 -7.99 -4.51 1.66
CA VAL A 234 -9.06 -4.62 0.66
C VAL A 234 -10.32 -5.25 1.25
N ARG A 235 -11.49 -4.87 0.73
CA ARG A 235 -12.73 -5.62 0.96
C ARG A 235 -13.01 -6.57 -0.19
N VAL A 236 -13.46 -7.77 0.14
CA VAL A 236 -13.81 -8.82 -0.81
C VAL A 236 -15.09 -9.54 -0.40
N ALA A 237 -15.76 -10.14 -1.38
CA ALA A 237 -16.86 -11.05 -1.17
C ALA A 237 -16.33 -12.48 -0.99
N VAL A 238 -16.54 -13.04 0.20
CA VAL A 238 -16.09 -14.38 0.57
C VAL A 238 -17.31 -15.28 0.73
N GLY A 239 -17.34 -16.37 -0.04
CA GLY A 239 -18.34 -17.43 0.01
C GLY A 239 -17.79 -18.79 0.47
N LYS A 240 -18.49 -19.85 0.11
CA LYS A 240 -18.21 -21.24 0.52
C LYS A 240 -16.88 -21.77 -0.04
N GLU A 241 -16.43 -21.23 -1.16
CA GLU A 241 -15.17 -21.54 -1.84
C GLU A 241 -13.93 -21.29 -0.96
N PHE A 242 -14.04 -20.42 0.06
CA PHE A 242 -12.96 -20.14 1.02
C PHE A 242 -12.95 -21.07 2.25
N ALA A 243 -13.97 -21.92 2.45
CA ALA A 243 -14.09 -22.69 3.69
C ALA A 243 -12.93 -23.70 3.84
N ASN A 244 -12.65 -24.45 2.78
CA ASN A 244 -11.68 -25.56 2.76
C ASN A 244 -10.49 -25.28 1.83
N TYR A 245 -10.23 -24.01 1.53
CA TYR A 245 -9.09 -23.64 0.70
C TYR A 245 -7.76 -24.06 1.36
N SER A 246 -6.88 -24.66 0.56
CA SER A 246 -5.55 -25.10 0.97
C SER A 246 -4.44 -24.55 0.06
N THR A 247 -4.57 -24.71 -1.25
CA THR A 247 -3.53 -24.33 -2.23
C THR A 247 -4.12 -23.91 -3.59
N GLY A 248 -3.29 -23.32 -4.45
CA GLY A 248 -3.66 -22.91 -5.81
C GLY A 248 -4.52 -21.65 -5.84
N THR A 249 -5.14 -21.36 -6.98
CA THR A 249 -6.03 -20.19 -7.14
C THR A 249 -7.47 -20.59 -6.80
N ILE A 250 -8.11 -19.84 -5.91
CA ILE A 250 -9.52 -20.04 -5.57
C ILE A 250 -10.37 -19.80 -6.82
N LYS A 251 -11.22 -20.77 -7.15
CA LYS A 251 -12.27 -20.58 -8.15
C LYS A 251 -13.38 -19.76 -7.52
N VAL A 252 -13.40 -18.47 -7.85
CA VAL A 252 -14.40 -17.52 -7.36
C VAL A 252 -15.55 -17.38 -8.36
N PRO A 253 -16.79 -17.13 -7.89
CA PRO A 253 -17.91 -16.87 -8.78
C PRO A 253 -17.79 -15.49 -9.45
N GLU A 254 -18.29 -15.37 -10.68
CA GLU A 254 -18.43 -14.09 -11.35
C GLU A 254 -19.49 -13.23 -10.65
N ASP A 255 -20.65 -13.82 -10.31
CA ASP A 255 -21.61 -13.21 -9.41
C ASP A 255 -21.22 -13.47 -7.94
N HIS A 256 -20.56 -12.49 -7.34
CA HIS A 256 -20.02 -12.57 -5.99
C HIS A 256 -20.87 -11.85 -4.93
N GLY A 257 -21.93 -11.14 -5.30
CA GLY A 257 -22.72 -10.33 -4.38
C GLY A 257 -21.90 -9.23 -3.67
N LYS A 258 -22.30 -8.85 -2.45
CA LYS A 258 -21.68 -7.74 -1.70
C LYS A 258 -20.43 -8.18 -0.92
N THR A 259 -19.42 -7.29 -0.85
CA THR A 259 -18.22 -7.54 -0.05
C THR A 259 -18.53 -7.64 1.45
N ASN A 260 -18.06 -8.71 2.09
CA ASN A 260 -18.40 -9.09 3.46
C ASN A 260 -17.17 -9.35 4.35
N GLN A 261 -15.96 -9.31 3.79
CA GLN A 261 -14.72 -9.61 4.48
C GLN A 261 -13.65 -8.57 4.15
N SER A 262 -12.84 -8.18 5.15
CA SER A 262 -11.59 -7.43 4.91
C SER A 262 -10.40 -8.38 4.96
N MET A 263 -9.48 -8.22 4.02
CA MET A 263 -8.24 -8.99 3.91
C MET A 263 -7.07 -8.04 3.62
N LEU A 264 -5.85 -8.53 3.76
CA LEU A 264 -4.65 -7.78 3.39
C LEU A 264 -4.15 -8.29 2.04
N LEU A 265 -4.08 -7.42 1.04
CA LEU A 265 -3.42 -7.68 -0.22
C LEU A 265 -1.91 -7.52 -0.01
N ILE A 266 -1.16 -8.62 -0.18
CA ILE A 266 0.28 -8.71 0.07
C ILE A 266 1.07 -9.03 -1.19
N GLY A 267 0.43 -9.05 -2.35
CA GLY A 267 1.11 -9.35 -3.59
C GLY A 267 0.20 -9.59 -4.80
N TYR A 268 0.84 -9.89 -5.91
CA TYR A 268 0.21 -10.34 -7.16
C TYR A 268 1.21 -11.08 -8.04
N ASN A 269 0.71 -11.77 -9.05
CA ASN A 269 1.48 -12.23 -10.19
C ASN A 269 0.74 -11.88 -11.49
N GLU A 270 1.19 -12.41 -12.63
CA GLU A 270 0.56 -12.14 -13.93
C GLU A 270 -0.93 -12.52 -13.97
N ALA A 271 -1.34 -13.55 -13.24
CA ALA A 271 -2.69 -14.12 -13.24
C ALA A 271 -3.54 -13.77 -12.02
N ASP A 272 -2.94 -13.61 -10.84
CA ASP A 272 -3.63 -13.70 -9.54
C ASP A 272 -3.22 -12.61 -8.55
N TRP A 273 -4.13 -12.28 -7.63
CA TRP A 273 -3.89 -11.50 -6.41
C TRP A 273 -3.54 -12.41 -5.24
N LEU A 274 -2.57 -12.01 -4.41
CA LEU A 274 -2.20 -12.72 -3.18
C LEU A 274 -2.78 -12.00 -1.96
N LEU A 275 -3.74 -12.65 -1.31
CA LEU A 275 -4.45 -12.11 -0.14
C LEU A 275 -4.10 -12.89 1.12
N LEU A 276 -3.90 -12.18 2.23
CA LEU A 276 -3.77 -12.74 3.56
C LEU A 276 -5.09 -12.61 4.32
N ASN A 277 -5.58 -13.74 4.84
CA ASN A 277 -6.77 -13.79 5.67
C ASN A 277 -6.43 -13.69 7.17
N SER A 278 -7.44 -13.44 7.99
CA SER A 278 -7.33 -13.47 9.45
C SER A 278 -7.87 -14.78 10.04
N LYS A 279 -7.61 -15.94 9.39
CA LYS A 279 -8.04 -17.28 9.84
C LYS A 279 -6.91 -18.10 10.49
N GLY A 280 -5.76 -17.47 10.73
CA GLY A 280 -4.56 -18.13 11.24
C GLY A 280 -3.82 -18.96 10.18
N LYS A 281 -2.60 -19.38 10.53
CA LYS A 281 -1.64 -20.04 9.61
C LYS A 281 -2.08 -21.40 9.08
N ARG A 282 -3.03 -22.08 9.74
CA ARG A 282 -3.52 -23.41 9.31
C ARG A 282 -4.49 -23.36 8.14
N TRP A 283 -5.00 -22.19 7.79
CA TRP A 283 -5.91 -22.00 6.67
C TRP A 283 -5.12 -21.61 5.42
N GLY A 284 -5.41 -22.22 4.26
CA GLY A 284 -4.75 -21.88 3.00
C GLY A 284 -3.23 -22.08 3.02
N MET A 285 -2.53 -21.21 2.29
CA MET A 285 -1.09 -21.20 2.17
C MET A 285 -0.48 -20.33 3.27
N GLU A 286 -0.38 -20.88 4.48
CA GLU A 286 0.08 -20.17 5.69
C GLU A 286 -0.77 -18.92 6.03
N GLY A 287 -2.10 -19.02 5.86
CA GLY A 287 -3.04 -17.92 6.04
C GLY A 287 -3.35 -17.14 4.76
N ALA A 288 -2.58 -17.37 3.68
CA ALA A 288 -2.77 -16.69 2.41
C ALA A 288 -3.58 -17.50 1.40
N CYS A 289 -4.11 -16.82 0.37
CA CYS A 289 -4.75 -17.44 -0.78
C CYS A 289 -4.50 -16.63 -2.06
N TRP A 290 -4.54 -17.32 -3.19
CA TRP A 290 -4.59 -16.70 -4.51
C TRP A 290 -6.03 -16.58 -5.00
N ILE A 291 -6.38 -15.44 -5.58
CA ILE A 291 -7.64 -15.24 -6.33
C ILE A 291 -7.32 -14.70 -7.72
N PRO A 292 -8.19 -14.89 -8.72
CA PRO A 292 -7.98 -14.34 -10.05
C PRO A 292 -7.82 -12.82 -10.02
N ARG A 293 -6.84 -12.30 -10.77
CA ARG A 293 -6.61 -10.86 -10.91
C ARG A 293 -7.52 -10.24 -11.96
N LYS A 294 -7.54 -10.86 -13.13
CA LYS A 294 -8.39 -10.45 -14.25
C LYS A 294 -9.83 -10.84 -13.96
N SER A 295 -10.74 -9.89 -14.17
CA SER A 295 -12.18 -10.07 -13.94
C SER A 295 -12.97 -9.36 -15.03
N PRO A 296 -14.13 -9.92 -15.45
CA PRO A 296 -15.08 -9.19 -16.28
C PRO A 296 -15.83 -8.10 -15.49
N ASN A 297 -15.83 -8.16 -14.16
CA ASN A 297 -16.52 -7.19 -13.31
C ASN A 297 -15.69 -5.92 -13.14
N ILE A 298 -16.37 -4.76 -13.19
CA ILE A 298 -15.74 -3.44 -13.05
C ILE A 298 -15.13 -3.22 -11.65
N ASP A 299 -15.66 -3.89 -10.62
CA ASP A 299 -15.14 -3.88 -9.25
C ASP A 299 -14.14 -5.01 -8.98
N GLY A 300 -13.66 -5.70 -10.03
CA GLY A 300 -12.64 -6.74 -9.94
C GLY A 300 -13.18 -8.10 -9.49
N ALA A 301 -12.29 -9.09 -9.38
CA ALA A 301 -12.69 -10.40 -8.89
C ALA A 301 -13.17 -10.28 -7.43
N ILE A 302 -14.32 -10.87 -7.12
CA ILE A 302 -14.96 -10.80 -5.79
C ILE A 302 -15.05 -9.39 -5.19
N GLY A 303 -15.16 -8.37 -6.03
CA GLY A 303 -15.27 -6.96 -5.62
C GLY A 303 -13.99 -6.35 -5.04
N ILE A 304 -12.80 -6.91 -5.29
CA ILE A 304 -11.54 -6.44 -4.68
C ILE A 304 -11.21 -4.96 -4.95
N LEU A 305 -11.66 -4.39 -6.08
CA LEU A 305 -11.45 -2.97 -6.42
C LEU A 305 -12.49 -2.05 -5.76
N SER A 306 -13.53 -2.58 -5.11
CA SER A 306 -14.62 -1.78 -4.54
C SER A 306 -14.19 -0.90 -3.36
N SER A 307 -13.20 -1.34 -2.58
CA SER A 307 -12.70 -0.64 -1.41
C SER A 307 -11.29 -1.11 -1.07
N ALA A 308 -10.33 -0.21 -1.22
CA ALA A 308 -8.93 -0.45 -0.91
C ALA A 308 -8.33 0.80 -0.25
N CYS A 309 -7.55 0.61 0.82
CA CYS A 309 -6.89 1.70 1.54
C CYS A 309 -5.62 1.21 2.25
N LEU A 310 -4.73 2.15 2.59
CA LEU A 310 -3.47 1.86 3.25
C LEU A 310 -3.08 2.96 4.26
N PRO A 311 -2.40 2.60 5.36
CA PRO A 311 -1.85 3.57 6.32
C PRO A 311 -0.56 4.21 5.78
N LEU A 312 -0.20 5.37 6.33
CA LEU A 312 1.00 6.12 6.00
C LEU A 312 1.75 6.54 7.26
N ASN A 313 3.08 6.58 7.16
CA ASN A 313 4.00 7.11 8.17
C ASN A 313 3.76 6.55 9.59
N PRO A 314 4.03 5.26 9.83
CA PRO A 314 3.89 4.70 11.16
C PRO A 314 5.02 5.18 12.07
N SER A 315 4.74 5.29 13.37
CA SER A 315 5.75 5.57 14.39
C SER A 315 5.47 4.83 15.70
N PHE A 316 6.53 4.41 16.37
CA PHE A 316 6.46 3.84 17.71
C PHE A 316 6.15 4.94 18.74
N VAL A 317 5.22 4.65 19.65
CA VAL A 317 4.74 5.60 20.67
C VAL A 317 4.42 4.87 21.98
N SER A 318 4.40 5.60 23.10
CA SER A 318 3.78 5.13 24.34
C SER A 318 2.30 5.46 24.30
N VAL A 319 1.45 4.47 24.09
CA VAL A 319 -0.01 4.64 24.03
C VAL A 319 -0.57 4.62 25.45
N THR A 320 -1.38 5.62 25.78
CA THR A 320 -2.12 5.67 27.04
C THR A 320 -3.61 5.70 26.76
N THR A 321 -4.33 4.68 27.18
CA THR A 321 -5.79 4.63 27.10
C THR A 321 -6.36 4.62 28.50
N ARG A 322 -7.27 5.56 28.75
CA ARG A 322 -8.02 5.65 30.01
C ARG A 322 -9.46 5.21 29.76
N THR A 323 -10.03 4.46 30.71
CA THR A 323 -11.42 3.97 30.66
C THR A 323 -12.43 5.12 30.48
N GLU A 324 -12.13 6.30 31.01
CA GLU A 324 -12.91 7.54 30.86
C GLU A 324 -12.94 8.08 29.42
N SER A 325 -11.89 7.82 28.66
CA SER A 325 -11.80 8.14 27.23
C SER A 325 -12.52 7.12 26.37
N CYS A 326 -12.90 5.96 26.93
CA CYS A 326 -13.59 4.91 26.20
C CYS A 326 -15.09 5.22 26.15
N PRO A 327 -15.76 5.11 24.98
CA PRO A 327 -17.11 5.67 24.86
C PRO A 327 -18.21 4.88 25.59
N LEU A 328 -17.90 3.71 26.16
CA LEU A 328 -18.81 3.08 27.15
C LEU A 328 -18.98 3.93 28.42
N HIS A 329 -17.98 4.74 28.80
CA HIS A 329 -18.08 5.67 29.93
C HIS A 329 -19.06 6.83 29.66
N TRP A 330 -19.31 7.14 28.38
CA TRP A 330 -20.23 8.20 27.95
C TRP A 330 -21.70 7.77 28.02
N ILE A 331 -21.95 6.46 27.95
CA ILE A 331 -23.30 5.88 28.09
C ILE A 331 -23.64 5.67 29.58
N GLY A 332 -22.64 5.44 30.43
CA GLY A 332 -22.80 5.22 31.87
C GLY A 332 -22.92 6.50 32.73
N LYS A 333 -22.46 7.66 32.23
CA LYS A 333 -22.74 8.95 32.88
C LYS A 333 -24.07 9.50 32.35
N LYS A 334 -25.19 9.08 32.95
CA LYS A 334 -26.37 9.96 32.97
C LYS A 334 -25.93 11.24 33.68
N SER A 335 -26.07 12.37 33.00
CA SER A 335 -25.96 13.69 33.62
C SER A 335 -26.81 13.73 34.90
N PRO A 336 -26.31 14.33 36.00
CA PRO A 336 -27.11 14.50 37.21
C PRO A 336 -28.41 15.25 36.94
#